data_AF-A0A0C9R8D8-F1
#
_entry.id   AF-A0A0C9R8D8-F1
#
_cell.length_a   1.000
_cell.length_b   1.000
_cell.length_c   1.000
_cell.angle_alpha   90.00
_cell.angle_beta   90.00
_cell.angle_gamma   90.00
#
_symmetry.space_group_name_H-M   'P 1'
#
loop_
_entity.id
_entity.type
_entity.pdbx_description
1 polymer ?
#
loop_
_entity_poly.entity_id
_entity_poly.type
_entity_poly.pdbx_seq_one_letter_code
_entity_poly.pdbx_strand_id
1 'polypeptide(L)'
;MMRKIDTILRSMSNQALNAHRECPDLTNVRPYKDVPGPKPIPILGNTWRLFPVIGQYEIGDVAKISQMFHEEYGEIVRLSGLIGRPDLLFVYNANEIEKMYRQEGPTPFRPSMPCLVHYKGVARRHFFGDLGGVVG
;
A
#
# COMPACT_ATOMS: atom_id res chain seq x y z
N MET A 1 -17.39 37.95 -3.22
CA MET A 1 -16.99 36.70 -2.51
C MET A 1 -17.61 35.47 -3.16
N MET A 2 -18.92 35.47 -3.47
CA MET A 2 -19.66 34.36 -4.10
C MET A 2 -19.04 33.80 -5.41
N ARG A 3 -18.61 34.68 -6.33
CA ARG A 3 -18.01 34.28 -7.62
C ARG A 3 -16.72 33.43 -7.53
N LYS A 4 -15.98 33.48 -6.41
CA LYS A 4 -14.77 32.65 -6.23
C LYS A 4 -15.13 31.22 -5.81
N ILE A 5 -16.19 31.07 -5.01
CA ILE A 5 -16.67 29.77 -4.54
C ILE A 5 -17.23 28.96 -5.72
N ASP A 6 -18.01 29.61 -6.59
CA ASP A 6 -18.57 28.95 -7.78
C ASP A 6 -17.49 28.43 -8.73
N THR A 7 -16.38 29.17 -8.89
CA THR A 7 -15.23 28.75 -9.72
C THR A 7 -14.50 27.56 -9.10
N ILE A 8 -14.33 27.55 -7.76
CA ILE A 8 -13.69 26.42 -7.05
C ILE A 8 -14.57 25.17 -7.14
N LEU A 9 -15.87 25.30 -6.89
CA LEU A 9 -16.81 24.19 -6.99
C LEU A 9 -16.89 23.63 -8.42
N ARG A 10 -16.90 24.49 -9.44
CA ARG A 10 -16.81 24.06 -10.84
C ARG A 10 -15.48 23.39 -11.18
N SER A 11 -14.36 23.88 -10.65
CA SER A 11 -13.04 23.26 -10.84
C SER A 11 -12.98 21.87 -10.24
N MET A 12 -13.51 21.68 -9.02
CA MET A 12 -13.56 20.39 -8.34
C MET A 12 -14.51 19.42 -9.06
N SER A 13 -15.66 19.91 -9.53
CA SER A 13 -16.61 19.12 -10.32
C SER A 13 -16.01 18.69 -11.67
N ASN A 14 -15.27 19.57 -12.35
CA ASN A 14 -14.56 19.25 -13.58
C ASN A 14 -13.39 18.28 -13.37
N GLN A 15 -12.66 18.38 -12.25
CA GLN A 15 -11.63 17.39 -11.89
C GLN A 15 -12.22 16.01 -11.62
N ALA A 16 -13.33 15.93 -10.87
CA ALA A 16 -14.03 14.68 -10.63
C ALA A 16 -14.62 14.07 -11.92
N LEU A 17 -15.16 14.89 -12.82
CA LEU A 17 -15.66 14.46 -14.14
C LEU A 17 -14.53 14.01 -15.08
N ASN A 18 -13.35 14.65 -15.02
CA ASN A 18 -12.21 14.27 -15.84
C ASN A 18 -11.51 13.01 -15.31
N ALA A 19 -11.46 12.80 -13.99
CA ALA A 19 -11.00 11.54 -13.40
C ALA A 19 -11.87 10.34 -13.81
N HIS A 20 -13.14 10.60 -14.16
CA HIS A 20 -14.09 9.59 -14.65
C HIS A 20 -14.03 9.33 -16.16
N ARG A 21 -13.29 10.15 -16.94
CA ARG A 21 -13.30 10.09 -18.42
C ARG A 21 -12.32 9.09 -19.02
N GLU A 22 -11.36 8.61 -18.26
CA GLU A 22 -10.49 7.49 -18.65
C GLU A 22 -10.90 6.24 -17.89
N CYS A 23 -12.08 5.69 -18.18
CA CYS A 23 -12.32 4.29 -17.87
C CYS A 23 -11.57 3.48 -18.93
N PRO A 24 -10.43 2.84 -18.59
CA PRO A 24 -9.77 1.94 -19.54
C PRO A 24 -10.75 0.86 -19.96
N ASP A 25 -10.66 0.43 -21.21
CA ASP A 25 -11.44 -0.68 -21.73
C ASP A 25 -11.26 -1.92 -20.83
N LEU A 26 -12.25 -2.20 -19.99
CA LEU A 26 -12.19 -3.25 -18.98
C LEU A 26 -12.32 -4.65 -19.59
N THR A 27 -12.53 -4.76 -20.90
CA THR A 27 -12.74 -6.05 -21.59
C THR A 27 -11.52 -6.98 -21.53
N ASN A 28 -10.33 -6.47 -21.20
CA ASN A 28 -9.09 -7.26 -21.14
C ASN A 28 -8.34 -7.15 -19.80
N VAL A 29 -9.02 -6.84 -18.70
CA VAL A 29 -8.39 -6.74 -17.38
C VAL A 29 -8.23 -8.13 -16.76
N ARG A 30 -7.00 -8.48 -16.41
CA ARG A 30 -6.70 -9.73 -15.70
C ARG A 30 -7.18 -9.65 -14.25
N PRO A 31 -7.70 -10.76 -13.68
CA PRO A 31 -8.03 -10.83 -12.26
C PRO A 31 -6.84 -10.52 -11.33
N TYR A 32 -7.09 -9.88 -10.19
CA TYR A 32 -6.04 -9.54 -9.19
C TYR A 32 -5.22 -10.75 -8.72
N LYS A 33 -5.84 -11.94 -8.65
CA LYS A 33 -5.16 -13.19 -8.28
C LYS A 33 -4.02 -13.57 -9.24
N ASP A 34 -4.07 -13.07 -10.48
CA ASP A 34 -3.11 -13.36 -11.55
C ASP A 34 -1.88 -12.45 -11.52
N VAL A 35 -1.85 -11.45 -10.62
CA VAL A 35 -0.64 -10.66 -10.36
C VAL A 35 0.47 -11.62 -9.94
N PRO A 36 1.65 -11.56 -10.60
CA PRO A 36 2.72 -12.51 -10.34
C PRO A 36 3.30 -12.31 -8.93
N GLY A 37 3.89 -13.36 -8.38
CA GLY A 37 4.48 -13.33 -7.05
C GLY A 37 4.61 -14.72 -6.44
N PRO A 38 5.19 -14.81 -5.22
CA PRO A 38 5.40 -16.08 -4.54
C PRO A 38 4.08 -16.81 -4.34
N LYS A 39 4.00 -18.05 -4.80
CA LYS A 39 2.79 -18.86 -4.63
C LYS A 39 2.67 -19.33 -3.17
N PRO A 40 1.54 -19.05 -2.50
CA PRO A 40 1.30 -19.50 -1.14
C PRO A 40 1.14 -21.01 -1.09
N ILE A 41 1.65 -21.65 -0.04
CA ILE A 41 1.39 -23.07 0.23
C ILE A 41 0.07 -23.23 1.02
N PRO A 42 -0.59 -24.40 0.97
CA PRO A 42 -1.79 -24.65 1.77
C PRO A 42 -1.54 -24.38 3.26
N ILE A 43 -2.53 -23.82 3.96
CA ILE A 43 -2.55 -23.53 5.41
C ILE A 43 -1.63 -22.37 5.83
N LEU A 44 -0.33 -22.43 5.52
CA LEU A 44 0.67 -21.44 5.97
C LEU A 44 0.82 -20.21 5.06
N GLY A 45 0.33 -20.29 3.82
CA GLY A 45 0.43 -19.20 2.87
C GLY A 45 1.88 -18.90 2.47
N ASN A 46 2.27 -17.62 2.42
CA ASN A 46 3.66 -17.21 2.21
C ASN A 46 4.39 -16.84 3.51
N THR A 47 3.72 -16.89 4.67
CA THR A 47 4.33 -16.50 5.95
C THR A 47 5.57 -17.30 6.30
N TRP A 48 5.63 -18.58 5.90
CA TRP A 48 6.81 -19.44 6.14
C TRP A 48 8.09 -18.89 5.49
N ARG A 49 7.98 -18.13 4.39
CA ARG A 49 9.13 -17.52 3.70
C ARG A 49 9.80 -16.43 4.53
N LEU A 50 9.14 -15.94 5.59
CA LEU A 50 9.63 -14.91 6.50
C LEU A 50 10.23 -15.49 7.80
N PHE A 51 10.29 -16.82 7.95
CA PHE A 51 10.82 -17.43 9.18
C PHE A 51 12.35 -17.32 9.26
N PRO A 52 12.93 -17.09 10.46
CA PRO A 52 14.35 -16.72 10.61
C PRO A 52 15.35 -17.81 10.23
N VAL A 53 14.95 -19.10 10.22
CA VAL A 53 15.85 -20.23 9.96
C VAL A 53 15.59 -20.89 8.60
N ILE A 54 14.34 -20.91 8.16
CA ILE A 54 13.91 -21.63 6.94
C ILE A 54 13.38 -20.69 5.85
N GLY A 55 13.15 -19.42 6.19
CA GLY A 55 12.59 -18.43 5.30
C GLY A 55 13.61 -17.98 4.27
N GLN A 56 13.11 -17.65 3.08
CA GLN A 56 13.92 -17.12 1.97
C GLN A 56 14.12 -15.61 2.08
N TYR A 57 13.28 -14.94 2.87
CA TYR A 57 13.24 -13.49 2.96
C TYR A 57 13.58 -13.04 4.37
N GLU A 58 14.58 -12.17 4.46
CA GLU A 58 14.99 -11.57 5.72
C GLU A 58 14.13 -10.34 6.01
N ILE A 59 13.31 -10.41 7.06
CA ILE A 59 12.37 -9.33 7.44
C ILE A 59 13.08 -7.98 7.62
N GLY A 60 14.34 -7.99 8.03
CA GLY A 60 15.16 -6.79 8.27
C GLY A 60 15.62 -6.06 7.00
N ASP A 61 15.59 -6.73 5.84
CA ASP A 61 16.12 -6.19 4.58
C ASP A 61 15.02 -6.14 3.50
N VAL A 62 14.10 -5.21 3.69
CA VAL A 62 12.99 -4.97 2.74
C VAL A 62 13.51 -4.55 1.36
N ALA A 63 14.66 -3.86 1.30
CA ALA A 63 15.26 -3.44 0.04
C ALA A 63 15.70 -4.65 -0.80
N LYS A 64 16.37 -5.61 -0.16
CA LYS A 64 16.77 -6.87 -0.81
C LYS A 64 15.58 -7.73 -1.22
N ILE A 65 14.55 -7.85 -0.37
CA ILE A 65 13.30 -8.55 -0.74
C ILE A 65 12.68 -7.89 -1.97
N SER A 66 12.59 -6.57 -1.96
CA SER A 66 12.05 -5.78 -3.05
C SER A 66 12.85 -5.96 -4.35
N GLN A 67 14.18 -6.01 -4.27
CA GLN A 67 15.03 -6.29 -5.42
C GLN A 67 14.79 -7.70 -5.98
N MET A 68 14.79 -8.73 -5.13
CA MET A 68 14.54 -10.12 -5.55
C MET A 68 13.18 -10.26 -6.23
N PHE A 69 12.15 -9.62 -5.69
CA PHE A 69 10.82 -9.62 -6.29
C PHE A 69 10.79 -8.98 -7.68
N HIS A 70 11.45 -7.85 -7.84
CA HIS A 70 11.53 -7.18 -9.13
C HIS A 70 12.26 -8.04 -10.17
N GLU A 71 13.37 -8.67 -9.78
CA GLU A 71 14.17 -9.53 -10.66
C GLU A 71 13.43 -10.82 -11.05
N GLU A 72 12.69 -11.44 -10.11
CA GLU A 72 12.03 -12.73 -10.33
C GLU A 72 10.63 -12.61 -10.99
N TYR A 73 9.86 -11.59 -10.62
CA TYR A 73 8.44 -11.48 -10.99
C TYR A 73 8.10 -10.24 -11.84
N GLY A 74 8.99 -9.25 -11.92
CA GLY A 74 8.85 -8.06 -12.78
C GLY A 74 8.26 -6.84 -12.09
N GLU A 75 7.59 -5.97 -12.85
CA GLU A 75 7.22 -4.60 -12.44
C GLU A 75 6.07 -4.50 -11.43
N ILE A 76 5.32 -5.58 -11.21
CA ILE A 76 4.24 -5.64 -10.22
C ILE A 76 4.22 -7.01 -9.56
N VAL A 77 4.26 -7.06 -8.22
CA VAL A 77 4.41 -8.31 -7.48
C VAL A 77 3.45 -8.37 -6.31
N ARG A 78 2.71 -9.47 -6.17
CA ARG A 78 1.76 -9.71 -5.08
C ARG A 78 2.29 -10.76 -4.13
N LEU A 79 2.60 -10.36 -2.90
CA LEU A 79 2.88 -11.25 -1.79
C LEU A 79 1.60 -11.45 -0.96
N SER A 80 0.96 -12.60 -1.16
CA SER A 80 -0.34 -12.93 -0.54
C SER A 80 -0.25 -14.02 0.51
N GLY A 81 -1.32 -14.22 1.29
CA GLY A 81 -1.38 -15.30 2.28
C GLY A 81 -0.43 -15.07 3.45
N LEU A 82 -0.35 -13.83 3.92
CA LEU A 82 0.36 -13.46 5.14
C LEU A 82 -0.59 -13.56 6.33
N ILE A 83 -0.30 -14.43 7.30
CA ILE A 83 -1.14 -14.62 8.49
C ILE A 83 -1.31 -13.30 9.25
N GLY A 84 -2.56 -12.89 9.45
CA GLY A 84 -2.91 -11.67 10.19
C GLY A 84 -2.54 -10.36 9.48
N ARG A 85 -2.23 -10.40 8.17
CA ARG A 85 -1.84 -9.22 7.38
C ARG A 85 -2.56 -9.24 6.01
N PRO A 86 -2.90 -8.09 5.45
CA PRO A 86 -3.39 -8.02 4.07
C PRO A 86 -2.28 -8.40 3.07
N ASP A 87 -2.68 -8.67 1.82
CA ASP A 87 -1.75 -8.85 0.71
C ASP A 87 -0.85 -7.61 0.57
N LEU A 88 0.44 -7.83 0.31
CA LEU A 88 1.37 -6.76 -0.03
C LEU A 88 1.54 -6.71 -1.55
N LEU A 89 1.32 -5.54 -2.14
CA LEU A 89 1.50 -5.30 -3.56
C LEU A 89 2.71 -4.38 -3.75
N PHE A 90 3.73 -4.88 -4.43
CA PHE A 90 4.90 -4.11 -4.83
C PHE A 90 4.67 -3.63 -6.26
N VAL A 91 4.79 -2.32 -6.48
CA VAL A 91 4.69 -1.68 -7.78
C VAL A 91 6.01 -0.96 -8.03
N TYR A 92 6.68 -1.27 -9.13
CA TYR A 92 7.99 -0.72 -9.48
C TYR A 92 7.91 0.34 -10.58
N ASN A 93 6.82 0.36 -11.35
CA ASN A 93 6.61 1.32 -12.41
C ASN A 93 6.15 2.68 -11.85
N ALA A 94 6.96 3.72 -12.03
CA ALA A 94 6.68 5.06 -11.50
C ALA A 94 5.38 5.68 -12.05
N ASN A 95 5.02 5.41 -13.31
CA ASN A 95 3.81 5.94 -13.92
C ASN A 95 2.55 5.31 -13.27
N GLU A 96 2.60 4.01 -12.96
CA GLU A 96 1.48 3.32 -12.29
C GLU A 96 1.34 3.76 -10.83
N ILE A 97 2.47 3.97 -10.14
CA ILE A 97 2.49 4.53 -8.78
C ILE A 97 1.84 5.93 -8.77
N GLU A 98 2.20 6.78 -9.73
CA GLU A 98 1.62 8.11 -9.87
C GLU A 98 0.10 8.05 -10.08
N LYS A 99 -0.37 7.21 -11.00
CA LYS A 99 -1.81 7.02 -11.25
C LYS A 99 -2.55 6.57 -9.98
N MET A 100 -1.99 5.61 -9.24
CA MET A 100 -2.57 5.13 -7.98
C MET A 100 -2.70 6.27 -6.97
N TYR A 101 -1.62 7.04 -6.73
CA TYR A 101 -1.66 8.15 -5.78
C TYR A 101 -2.57 9.31 -6.23
N ARG A 102 -2.72 9.55 -7.53
CA ARG A 102 -3.68 10.55 -8.04
C ARG A 102 -5.14 10.13 -7.87
N GLN A 103 -5.40 8.84 -7.81
CA GLN A 103 -6.73 8.27 -7.58
C GLN A 103 -7.05 8.12 -6.08
N GLU A 104 -6.06 8.25 -5.19
CA GLU A 104 -6.34 8.39 -3.76
C GLU A 104 -7.14 9.66 -3.47
N GLY A 105 -7.89 9.64 -2.36
CA GLY A 105 -8.63 10.81 -1.91
C GLY A 105 -7.71 12.00 -1.58
N PRO A 106 -8.29 13.16 -1.18
CA PRO A 106 -7.51 14.36 -0.86
C PRO A 106 -6.47 14.17 0.25
N THR A 107 -6.57 13.10 1.03
CA THR A 107 -5.59 12.66 2.03
C THR A 107 -5.28 11.18 1.84
N PRO A 108 -4.00 10.76 1.86
CA PRO A 108 -3.63 9.36 1.67
C PRO A 108 -4.14 8.48 2.81
N PHE A 109 -4.48 7.24 2.51
CA PHE A 109 -4.79 6.26 3.54
C PHE A 109 -3.50 5.85 4.26
N ARG A 110 -3.38 6.21 5.55
CA ARG A 110 -2.20 5.99 6.37
C ARG A 110 -2.60 5.20 7.63
N PRO A 111 -2.66 3.86 7.57
CA PRO A 111 -2.98 3.07 8.75
C PRO A 111 -1.89 3.27 9.81
N SER A 112 -2.30 3.42 11.07
CA SER A 112 -1.36 3.55 12.19
C SER A 112 -0.51 2.31 12.34
N MET A 113 0.74 2.44 12.75
CA MET A 113 1.61 1.33 13.11
C MET A 113 1.34 0.87 14.55
N PRO A 114 0.66 -0.28 14.78
CA PRO A 114 0.22 -0.67 16.13
C PRO A 114 1.36 -0.76 17.14
N CYS A 115 2.56 -1.15 16.68
CA CYS A 115 3.77 -1.19 17.50
C CYS A 115 4.17 0.21 18.02
N LEU A 116 4.06 1.26 17.19
CA LEU A 116 4.35 2.62 17.62
C LEU A 116 3.28 3.15 18.56
N VAL A 117 2.01 2.89 18.27
CA VAL A 117 0.90 3.23 19.16
C VAL A 117 1.14 2.64 20.55
N HIS A 118 1.49 1.34 20.63
CA HIS A 118 1.79 0.68 21.90
C HIS A 118 3.07 1.22 22.55
N TYR A 119 4.14 1.43 21.77
CA TYR A 119 5.40 1.95 22.30
C TYR A 119 5.22 3.33 22.93
N LYS A 120 4.51 4.23 22.26
CA LYS A 120 4.28 5.60 22.74
C LYS A 120 3.25 5.67 23.86
N GLY A 121 2.16 4.90 23.74
CA GLY A 121 1.04 4.94 24.70
C GLY A 121 1.22 4.10 25.95
N VAL A 122 2.04 3.04 25.90
CA VAL A 122 2.26 2.12 27.02
C VAL A 122 3.73 2.11 27.44
N ALA A 123 4.64 1.67 26.55
CA ALA A 123 6.03 1.41 26.94
C ALA A 123 6.81 2.70 27.31
N ARG A 124 6.51 3.83 26.68
CA ARG A 124 7.17 5.13 26.87
C ARG A 124 6.18 6.25 27.20
N ARG A 125 5.04 5.91 27.81
CA ARG A 125 4.00 6.89 28.16
C ARG A 125 4.54 8.06 28.99
N HIS A 126 5.48 7.81 29.91
CA HIS A 126 6.09 8.86 30.73
C HIS A 126 6.80 9.94 29.91
N PHE A 127 7.35 9.60 28.75
CA PHE A 127 8.08 10.52 27.89
C PHE A 127 7.13 11.24 26.90
N PHE A 128 6.21 10.50 26.29
CA PHE A 128 5.30 11.04 25.27
C PHE A 128 4.05 11.72 25.87
N GLY A 129 3.71 11.44 27.13
CA GLY A 129 2.49 11.93 27.75
C GLY A 129 1.23 11.49 27.02
N ASP A 130 0.20 12.35 27.01
CA ASP A 130 -1.07 12.08 26.34
C ASP A 130 -1.06 12.49 24.84
N LEU A 131 0.02 13.12 24.36
CA LEU A 131 0.19 13.53 22.96
C LEU A 131 1.34 12.77 22.29
N GLY A 132 1.06 11.58 21.76
CA GLY A 132 2.02 10.72 21.06
C GLY A 132 2.61 11.27 19.73
N GLY A 133 2.21 12.47 19.33
CA GLY A 133 2.58 13.10 18.05
C GLY A 133 1.78 12.60 16.85
N VAL A 134 2.09 13.13 15.66
CA VAL A 134 1.32 12.93 14.42
C VAL A 134 1.57 11.55 13.77
N VAL A 135 2.66 10.88 14.13
CA VAL A 135 3.04 9.57 13.58
C VAL A 135 2.56 8.47 14.50
N GLY A 136 1.51 7.76 14.10
CA GLY A 136 0.92 6.61 14.78
C GLY A 136 1.25 5.31 14.11
#